data_AF-A0A0K0DBT7-F1
#
_entry.id   AF-A0A0K0DBT7-F1
#
_cell.length_a   1.000
_cell.length_b   1.000
_cell.length_c   1.000
_cell.angle_alpha   90.00
_cell.angle_beta   90.00
_cell.angle_gamma   90.00
#
_symmetry.space_group_name_H-M   'P 1'
#
loop_
_entity.id
_entity.type
_entity.pdbx_description
1 polymer ?
#
loop_
_entity_poly.entity_id
_entity_poly.type
_entity_poly.pdbx_seq_one_letter_code
_entity_poly.pdbx_strand_id
1 'polypeptide(L)'
;MQIILTLYLVTWASTKVIDDLPHCSRSTVMEGEIREYDTMGRPKIYSSVQLSMALHELACMTIKVNESESSILHTLEFLRLEQHHPVSGIYQFGIPKITSSCICDCAGGDAPCKMDEYNYRNCTSGALCYRTYHPVQSNVGCIGEQKSEACCQLRIEPFKDWIFTAIKINQPATVLVFRYNIYNRFNKRWRKASEEVVEVPLNRGISKFDFNNRHKIEMVVSGSRPNRELQPGMYFVREGTHELRGFVPINEIGESSLEKLGWMRFSDGKWDIRNGLVKIKQAHHVNVADCKQQQYTSTINGEQLVLVSGNDVEESYDLGRALTSDPWIETAVYEGRVVRVEHAEGTSISVHMTSETRPHVLRHISQMESFEGMIQVDRDSNRYLNISFLGTKGTLIGNIFSSEKKDQIDMAFSVQGEPLGQAMAAVFASKCKFQWKDQRYEAQRLASYRVAHRWQSGRGECAG
;
A
#
# COMPACT_ATOMS: atom_id res chain seq x y z
N MET A 1 -15.14 64.08 14.08
CA MET A 1 -14.48 62.95 14.77
C MET A 1 -15.49 61.83 14.93
N GLN A 2 -15.46 60.83 14.04
CA GLN A 2 -16.23 59.60 14.16
C GLN A 2 -15.49 58.64 15.10
N ILE A 3 -16.14 58.22 16.19
CA ILE A 3 -15.63 57.18 17.08
C ILE A 3 -16.09 55.85 16.49
N ILE A 4 -15.15 55.13 15.86
CA ILE A 4 -15.36 53.77 15.40
C ILE A 4 -15.17 52.85 16.61
N LEU A 5 -16.27 52.31 17.12
CA LEU A 5 -16.27 51.30 18.17
C LEU A 5 -16.07 49.92 17.50
N THR A 6 -14.83 49.44 17.46
CA THR A 6 -14.51 48.08 17.01
C THR A 6 -14.91 47.07 18.09
N LEU A 7 -16.06 46.43 17.89
CA LEU A 7 -16.51 45.29 18.68
C LEU A 7 -15.60 44.08 18.36
N TYR A 8 -14.70 43.73 19.28
CA TYR A 8 -14.01 42.45 19.25
C TYR A 8 -15.02 41.35 19.57
N LEU A 9 -15.45 40.62 18.53
CA LEU A 9 -16.11 39.33 18.67
C LEU A 9 -15.09 38.33 19.23
N VAL A 10 -15.09 38.18 20.56
CA VAL A 10 -14.43 37.06 21.23
C VAL A 10 -15.19 35.81 20.80
N THR A 11 -14.61 35.01 19.90
CA THR A 11 -15.09 33.67 19.60
C THR A 11 -14.89 32.81 20.85
N TRP A 12 -15.96 32.54 21.58
CA TRP A 12 -15.93 31.57 22.68
C TRP A 12 -15.67 30.20 22.06
N ALA A 13 -14.46 29.67 22.26
CA ALA A 13 -14.17 28.27 21.98
C ALA A 13 -15.10 27.41 22.86
N SER A 14 -16.13 26.85 22.25
CA SER A 14 -17.08 25.96 22.92
C SER A 14 -16.35 24.70 23.39
N THR A 15 -15.96 24.67 24.66
CA THR A 15 -15.46 23.45 25.30
C THR A 15 -16.58 22.42 25.32
N LYS A 16 -16.47 21.36 24.52
CA LYS A 16 -17.43 20.25 24.52
C LYS A 16 -17.44 19.59 25.89
N VAL A 17 -18.61 19.55 26.53
CA VAL A 17 -18.87 18.71 27.70
C VAL A 17 -18.96 17.28 27.19
N ILE A 18 -18.18 16.38 27.79
CA ILE A 18 -18.10 14.99 27.38
C ILE A 18 -18.76 14.15 28.48
N ASP A 19 -19.73 13.33 28.08
CA ASP A 19 -20.46 12.48 29.02
C ASP A 19 -19.71 11.17 29.34
N ASP A 20 -18.89 10.65 28.42
CA ASP A 20 -18.08 9.44 28.63
C ASP A 20 -16.59 9.64 28.32
N LEU A 21 -15.73 9.29 29.27
CA LEU A 21 -14.28 9.27 29.08
C LEU A 21 -13.85 8.08 28.20
N PRO A 22 -12.72 8.20 27.47
CA PRO A 22 -12.16 7.08 26.73
C PRO A 22 -11.82 5.89 27.64
N HIS A 23 -11.92 4.69 27.10
CA HIS A 23 -11.50 3.48 27.82
C HIS A 23 -9.97 3.46 27.95
N CYS A 24 -9.46 3.14 29.13
CA CYS A 24 -8.04 3.21 29.45
C CYS A 24 -7.50 1.79 29.41
N SER A 25 -6.63 1.52 28.44
CA SER A 25 -6.05 0.20 28.21
C SER A 25 -5.20 -0.26 29.39
N ARG A 26 -5.07 -1.58 29.53
CA ARG A 26 -4.20 -2.17 30.55
C ARG A 26 -2.76 -2.21 30.02
N SER A 27 -2.04 -1.09 30.13
CA SER A 27 -0.61 -1.04 29.80
C SER A 27 0.24 -1.65 30.92
N THR A 28 1.36 -2.27 30.56
CA THR A 28 2.41 -2.61 31.53
C THR A 28 3.18 -1.35 31.90
N VAL A 29 3.32 -1.11 33.20
CA VAL A 29 3.91 0.11 33.75
C VAL A 29 5.11 -0.26 34.60
N MET A 30 6.26 0.34 34.32
CA MET A 30 7.41 0.30 35.21
C MET A 30 7.63 1.70 35.77
N GLU A 31 7.58 1.83 37.09
CA GLU A 31 7.77 3.11 37.78
C GLU A 31 9.17 3.19 38.39
N GLY A 32 9.78 4.36 38.28
CA GLY A 32 11.09 4.66 38.85
C GLY A 32 11.23 6.14 39.23
N GLU A 33 12.37 6.46 39.82
CA GLU A 33 12.73 7.84 40.19
C GLU A 33 14.07 8.20 39.57
N ILE A 34 14.15 9.38 38.99
CA ILE A 34 15.39 9.95 38.45
C ILE A 34 15.84 11.06 39.39
N ARG A 35 17.10 10.99 39.83
CA ARG A 35 17.72 12.03 40.66
C ARG A 35 18.68 12.83 39.80
N GLU A 36 18.34 14.08 39.54
CA GLU A 36 19.24 15.06 38.95
C GLU A 36 19.76 15.99 40.04
N TYR A 37 20.99 16.46 39.91
CA TYR A 37 21.54 17.48 40.80
C TYR A 37 21.56 18.81 40.06
N ASP A 38 21.03 19.86 40.67
CA ASP A 38 21.15 21.21 40.12
C ASP A 38 22.62 21.69 40.18
N THR A 39 22.91 22.84 39.57
CA THR A 39 24.25 23.45 39.59
C THR A 39 24.74 23.80 41.01
N MET A 40 23.86 23.76 42.01
CA MET A 40 24.17 23.96 43.43
C MET A 40 24.25 22.63 44.22
N GLY A 41 24.17 21.48 43.55
CA GLY A 41 24.25 20.16 44.16
C GLY A 41 22.98 19.71 44.91
N ARG A 42 21.84 20.40 44.73
CA ARG A 42 20.57 19.99 45.34
C ARG A 42 19.91 18.90 44.50
N PRO A 43 19.43 17.81 45.12
CA PRO A 43 18.75 16.75 44.40
C PRO A 43 17.35 17.22 43.97
N LYS A 44 17.09 17.23 42.66
CA LYS A 44 15.76 17.30 42.07
C LYS A 44 15.33 15.90 41.68
N ILE A 45 14.25 15.43 42.30
CA ILE A 45 13.70 14.09 42.06
C ILE A 45 12.58 14.21 41.04
N TYR A 46 12.66 13.44 39.97
CA TYR A 46 11.61 13.28 38.98
C TYR A 46 11.05 11.88 39.04
N SER A 47 9.75 11.74 38.84
CA SER A 47 9.13 10.44 38.61
C SER A 47 9.30 10.05 37.15
N SER A 48 9.73 8.81 36.93
CA SER A 48 9.85 8.21 35.61
C SER A 48 8.88 7.04 35.50
N VAL A 49 8.12 6.99 34.42
CA VAL A 49 7.17 5.91 34.13
C VAL A 49 7.41 5.42 32.72
N GLN A 50 7.70 4.12 32.59
CA GLN A 50 7.81 3.46 31.30
C GLN A 50 6.53 2.68 31.01
N LEU A 51 5.94 2.96 29.85
CA LEU A 51 4.71 2.35 29.35
C LEU A 51 5.04 1.56 28.08
N SER A 52 4.58 0.31 28.02
CA SER A 52 4.53 -0.43 26.75
C SER A 52 3.16 -0.24 26.13
N MET A 53 3.10 0.23 24.88
CA MET A 53 1.85 0.50 24.15
C MET A 53 1.84 -0.21 22.81
N ALA A 54 0.71 -0.82 22.44
CA ALA A 54 0.45 -1.33 21.10
C ALA A 54 -0.34 -0.31 20.25
N LEU A 55 -0.40 -0.55 18.94
CA LEU A 55 -1.18 0.28 18.01
C LEU A 55 -2.65 0.35 18.44
N HIS A 56 -3.24 1.54 18.39
CA HIS A 56 -4.59 1.86 18.87
C HIS A 56 -4.83 1.73 20.38
N GLU A 57 -3.79 1.55 21.20
CA GLU A 57 -3.94 1.59 22.65
C GLU A 57 -3.96 3.02 23.20
N LEU A 58 -4.75 3.20 24.26
CA LEU A 58 -4.88 4.47 24.97
C LEU A 58 -4.43 4.30 26.42
N ALA A 59 -3.34 4.99 26.78
CA ALA A 59 -2.83 5.08 28.13
C ALA A 59 -3.42 6.30 28.84
N CYS A 60 -3.94 6.10 30.05
CA CYS A 60 -4.51 7.15 30.88
C CYS A 60 -3.69 7.35 32.14
N MET A 61 -3.47 8.60 32.51
CA MET A 61 -2.75 8.94 33.73
C MET A 61 -3.33 10.19 34.38
N THR A 62 -3.39 10.16 35.70
CA THR A 62 -3.82 11.31 36.49
C THR A 62 -2.65 11.89 37.25
N ILE A 63 -2.51 13.21 37.16
CA ILE A 63 -1.53 13.97 37.93
C ILE A 63 -2.30 14.84 38.92
N LYS A 64 -1.91 14.76 40.19
CA LYS A 64 -2.45 15.62 41.24
C LYS A 64 -1.72 16.95 41.22
N VAL A 65 -2.48 18.04 41.19
CA VAL A 65 -1.92 19.40 41.24
C VAL A 65 -1.86 19.82 42.70
N ASN A 66 -0.65 20.07 43.24
CA ASN A 66 -0.37 20.69 44.55
C ASN A 66 -1.45 20.48 45.62
N GLU A 67 -1.43 19.33 46.30
CA GLU A 67 -2.30 18.97 47.45
C GLU A 67 -3.82 19.15 47.26
N SER A 68 -4.29 19.57 46.08
CA SER A 68 -5.70 19.75 45.78
C SER A 68 -6.37 18.44 45.37
N GLU A 69 -7.66 18.31 45.64
CA GLU A 69 -8.47 17.18 45.16
C GLU A 69 -8.69 17.19 43.63
N SER A 70 -8.32 18.27 42.94
CA SER A 70 -8.43 18.34 41.48
C SER A 70 -7.28 17.58 40.82
N SER A 71 -7.60 16.38 40.31
CA SER A 71 -6.75 15.61 39.42
C SER A 71 -7.03 15.96 37.96
N ILE A 72 -5.99 16.21 37.18
CA ILE A 72 -6.08 16.34 35.72
C ILE A 72 -5.80 14.99 35.10
N LEU A 73 -6.62 14.61 34.12
CA LEU A 73 -6.48 13.36 33.39
C LEU A 73 -5.80 13.63 32.05
N HIS A 74 -4.68 12.96 31.83
CA HIS A 74 -3.93 12.96 30.60
C HIS A 74 -4.16 11.63 29.89
N THR A 75 -4.41 11.68 28.58
CA THR A 75 -4.54 10.48 27.76
C THR A 75 -3.59 10.55 26.59
N LEU A 76 -2.85 9.46 26.37
CA LEU A 76 -1.99 9.28 25.21
C LEU A 76 -2.52 8.10 24.41
N GLU A 77 -2.88 8.33 23.16
CA GLU A 77 -3.39 7.34 22.22
C GLU A 77 -2.35 7.11 21.13
N PHE A 78 -1.94 5.86 20.92
CA PHE A 78 -1.11 5.50 19.77
C PHE A 78 -2.01 5.33 18.55
N LEU A 79 -2.20 6.43 17.84
CA LEU A 79 -3.23 6.56 16.82
C LEU A 79 -2.90 5.74 15.57
N ARG A 80 -1.72 5.96 14.97
CA ARG A 80 -1.34 5.35 13.69
C ARG A 80 0.16 5.11 13.57
N LEU A 81 0.51 4.06 12.82
CA LEU A 81 1.87 3.76 12.39
C LEU A 81 1.97 4.02 10.89
N GLU A 82 2.86 4.93 10.50
CA GLU A 82 3.02 5.35 9.11
C GLU A 82 4.44 5.07 8.59
N GLN A 83 4.53 4.64 7.33
CA GLN A 83 5.77 4.56 6.57
C GLN A 83 5.75 5.61 5.46
N HIS A 84 6.69 6.53 5.51
CA HIS A 84 6.84 7.61 4.55
C HIS A 84 7.94 7.26 3.57
N HIS A 85 7.58 6.79 2.38
CA HIS A 85 8.53 6.44 1.34
C HIS A 85 8.83 7.66 0.45
N PRO A 86 10.09 8.12 0.37
CA PRO A 86 10.43 9.21 -0.52
C PRO A 86 10.37 8.75 -1.97
N VAL A 87 9.79 9.60 -2.82
CA VAL A 87 9.64 9.37 -4.26
C VAL A 87 10.91 9.82 -4.97
N SER A 88 11.59 8.89 -5.64
CA SER A 88 12.82 9.16 -6.39
C SER A 88 12.60 9.40 -7.87
N GLY A 89 11.41 9.08 -8.37
CA GLY A 89 11.14 9.15 -9.79
C GLY A 89 9.66 8.99 -10.13
N ILE A 90 9.21 9.75 -11.13
CA ILE A 90 7.84 9.69 -11.65
C ILE A 90 7.84 9.74 -13.17
N TYR A 91 6.91 9.04 -13.80
CA TYR A 91 6.57 9.25 -15.21
C TYR A 91 5.15 8.79 -15.49
N GLN A 92 4.51 9.39 -16.49
CA GLN A 92 3.18 8.98 -16.94
C GLN A 92 3.28 7.96 -18.06
N PHE A 93 2.39 6.98 -18.07
CA PHE A 93 2.31 5.95 -19.09
C PHE A 93 0.88 5.52 -19.37
N GLY A 94 0.70 4.85 -20.50
CA GLY A 94 -0.59 4.31 -20.95
C GLY A 94 -0.42 2.87 -21.39
N ILE A 95 -1.54 2.16 -21.54
CA ILE A 95 -1.54 0.84 -22.16
C ILE A 95 -1.65 1.05 -23.68
N PRO A 96 -0.67 0.57 -24.47
CA PRO A 96 -0.65 0.75 -25.91
C PRO A 96 -1.64 -0.19 -26.59
N LYS A 97 -2.52 0.39 -27.40
CA LYS A 97 -3.30 -0.30 -28.42
C LYS A 97 -2.57 -0.20 -29.74
N ILE A 98 -2.15 -1.33 -30.29
CA ILE A 98 -1.38 -1.40 -31.52
C ILE A 98 -2.26 -1.93 -32.65
N THR A 99 -2.32 -1.18 -33.74
CA THR A 99 -3.02 -1.54 -34.97
C THR A 99 -2.00 -1.67 -36.09
N SER A 100 -1.99 -2.81 -36.78
CA SER A 100 -1.03 -3.09 -37.85
C SER A 100 -1.71 -3.13 -39.22
N SER A 101 -1.16 -2.34 -40.15
CA SER A 101 -1.55 -2.32 -41.56
C SER A 101 -0.33 -2.66 -42.40
N CYS A 102 -0.31 -3.85 -42.99
CA CYS A 102 0.80 -4.32 -43.81
C CYS A 102 0.40 -4.39 -45.28
N ILE A 103 1.37 -4.14 -46.15
CA ILE A 103 1.29 -4.41 -47.59
C ILE A 103 2.42 -5.36 -47.96
N CYS A 104 2.11 -6.34 -48.79
CA CYS A 104 3.08 -7.26 -49.38
C CYS A 104 3.36 -6.86 -50.83
N ASP A 105 4.63 -6.90 -51.22
CA ASP A 105 5.11 -6.56 -52.55
C ASP A 105 5.91 -7.73 -53.15
N CYS A 106 5.57 -8.08 -54.40
CA CYS A 106 6.27 -9.13 -55.13
C CYS A 106 7.45 -8.51 -55.89
N ALA A 107 8.58 -9.23 -55.91
CA ALA A 107 9.75 -8.74 -56.62
C ALA A 107 9.45 -8.51 -58.12
N GLY A 108 9.75 -7.30 -58.61
CA GLY A 108 9.46 -6.86 -59.98
C GLY A 108 8.11 -6.18 -60.20
N GLY A 109 7.33 -5.89 -59.13
CA GLY A 109 6.09 -5.10 -59.18
C GLY A 109 6.29 -3.57 -59.16
N ASP A 110 5.20 -2.82 -58.96
CA ASP A 110 5.16 -1.33 -58.92
C ASP A 110 5.90 -0.70 -57.70
N ALA A 111 6.59 -1.50 -56.90
CA ALA A 111 7.43 -1.12 -55.77
C ALA A 111 6.78 -0.15 -54.74
N PRO A 112 5.53 -0.38 -54.26
CA PRO A 112 4.98 0.40 -53.15
C PRO A 112 5.77 0.22 -51.84
N CYS A 113 6.48 -0.89 -51.68
CA CYS A 113 7.31 -1.16 -50.50
C CYS A 113 8.76 -0.75 -50.75
N LYS A 114 9.18 0.41 -50.23
CA LYS A 114 10.58 0.88 -50.35
C LYS A 114 11.29 0.89 -49.00
N MET A 115 12.51 0.37 -48.98
CA MET A 115 13.37 0.35 -47.79
C MET A 115 13.58 1.75 -47.20
N ASP A 116 13.85 2.76 -48.03
CA ASP A 116 14.14 4.14 -47.56
C ASP A 116 12.93 4.83 -46.88
N GLU A 117 11.72 4.42 -47.27
CA GLU A 117 10.47 5.00 -46.80
C GLU A 117 9.88 4.31 -45.57
N TYR A 118 10.22 3.02 -45.36
CA TYR A 118 9.65 2.19 -44.29
C TYR A 118 10.66 1.78 -43.22
N ASN A 119 11.96 1.71 -43.52
CA ASN A 119 12.94 1.22 -42.56
C ASN A 119 13.30 2.30 -41.53
N TYR A 120 12.97 2.07 -40.25
CA TYR A 120 13.22 3.03 -39.15
C TYR A 120 12.64 4.43 -39.42
N ARG A 121 11.43 4.49 -39.98
CA ARG A 121 10.70 5.75 -40.24
C ARG A 121 9.44 5.87 -39.41
N ASN A 122 9.05 7.09 -39.08
CA ASN A 122 7.75 7.38 -38.49
C ASN A 122 6.71 7.56 -39.60
N CYS A 123 5.46 7.24 -39.30
CA CYS A 123 4.31 7.60 -40.14
C CYS A 123 3.50 8.75 -39.53
N THR A 124 2.52 9.26 -40.28
CA THR A 124 1.76 10.46 -39.94
C THR A 124 0.40 10.16 -39.29
N SER A 125 0.06 8.90 -39.03
CA SER A 125 -1.27 8.48 -38.59
C SER A 125 -1.33 8.10 -37.09
N GLY A 126 -2.12 8.84 -36.31
CA GLY A 126 -2.38 8.54 -34.90
C GLY A 126 -1.41 9.21 -33.92
N ALA A 127 -1.48 8.83 -32.64
CA ALA A 127 -0.64 9.40 -31.58
C ALA A 127 0.84 9.02 -31.73
N LEU A 128 1.11 7.75 -32.02
CA LEU A 128 2.42 7.22 -32.33
C LEU A 128 2.32 6.32 -33.56
N CYS A 129 3.26 6.46 -34.49
CA CYS A 129 3.21 5.70 -35.72
C CYS A 129 4.60 5.33 -36.21
N TYR A 130 4.83 4.03 -36.39
CA TYR A 130 6.10 3.47 -36.84
C TYR A 130 5.93 2.66 -38.13
N ARG A 131 6.87 2.82 -39.04
CA ARG A 131 6.99 1.99 -40.23
C ARG A 131 8.03 0.91 -40.00
N THR A 132 7.73 -0.31 -40.46
CA THR A 132 8.64 -1.44 -40.40
C THR A 132 8.75 -2.09 -41.77
N TYR A 133 9.96 -2.46 -42.14
CA TYR A 133 10.29 -3.10 -43.41
C TYR A 133 10.84 -4.51 -43.16
N HIS A 134 10.28 -5.49 -43.88
CA HIS A 134 10.56 -6.92 -43.76
C HIS A 134 10.96 -7.50 -45.13
N PRO A 135 12.26 -7.64 -45.44
CA PRO A 135 12.75 -7.97 -46.78
C PRO A 135 12.63 -9.42 -47.22
N VAL A 136 12.28 -10.34 -46.31
CA VAL A 136 12.34 -11.78 -46.58
C VAL A 136 11.02 -12.42 -46.15
N GLN A 137 10.07 -12.50 -47.08
CA GLN A 137 8.74 -13.09 -46.86
C GLN A 137 8.43 -14.21 -47.86
N SER A 138 7.30 -14.92 -47.64
CA SER A 138 6.88 -16.02 -48.51
C SER A 138 6.51 -15.51 -49.91
N ASN A 139 6.92 -16.21 -50.96
CA ASN A 139 6.58 -15.85 -52.35
C ASN A 139 5.21 -16.38 -52.78
N VAL A 140 4.39 -16.86 -51.84
CA VAL A 140 3.05 -17.38 -52.14
C VAL A 140 2.19 -16.25 -52.72
N GLY A 141 1.63 -16.48 -53.91
CA GLY A 141 0.85 -15.49 -54.66
C GLY A 141 1.66 -14.66 -55.67
N CYS A 142 2.99 -14.74 -55.66
CA CYS A 142 3.85 -14.08 -56.65
C CYS A 142 4.16 -15.00 -57.85
N ILE A 143 4.43 -14.40 -59.02
CA ILE A 143 4.75 -15.15 -60.26
C ILE A 143 6.22 -15.59 -60.30
N GLY A 144 7.11 -14.90 -59.60
CA GLY A 144 8.55 -15.18 -59.56
C GLY A 144 8.99 -16.07 -58.40
N GLU A 145 10.17 -16.67 -58.52
CA GLU A 145 10.84 -17.42 -57.45
C GLU A 145 11.53 -16.52 -56.41
N GLN A 146 11.61 -15.21 -56.69
CA GLN A 146 12.15 -14.23 -55.76
C GLN A 146 11.22 -14.07 -54.55
N LYS A 147 11.82 -13.86 -53.38
CA LYS A 147 11.07 -13.63 -52.13
C LYS A 147 10.33 -12.30 -52.20
N SER A 148 9.17 -12.25 -51.56
CA SER A 148 8.39 -11.02 -51.41
C SER A 148 8.93 -10.17 -50.25
N GLU A 149 8.56 -8.90 -50.27
CA GLU A 149 8.87 -7.93 -49.22
C GLU A 149 7.57 -7.48 -48.55
N ALA A 150 7.60 -7.19 -47.25
CA ALA A 150 6.44 -6.64 -46.54
C ALA A 150 6.78 -5.30 -45.86
N CYS A 151 5.89 -4.34 -46.07
CA CYS A 151 5.97 -3.01 -45.50
C CYS A 151 4.75 -2.77 -44.61
N CYS A 152 4.97 -2.42 -43.35
CA CYS A 152 3.89 -2.22 -42.40
C CYS A 152 3.92 -0.85 -41.76
N GLN A 153 2.72 -0.36 -41.44
CA GLN A 153 2.48 0.82 -40.62
C GLN A 153 1.82 0.35 -39.32
N LEU A 154 2.46 0.67 -38.20
CA LEU A 154 2.00 0.37 -36.86
C LEU A 154 1.52 1.66 -36.22
N ARG A 155 0.21 1.77 -35.99
CA ARG A 155 -0.39 2.89 -35.27
C ARG A 155 -0.62 2.46 -33.82
N ILE A 156 -0.06 3.25 -32.90
CA ILE A 156 -0.08 3.01 -31.46
C ILE A 156 -0.83 4.16 -30.79
N GLU A 157 -1.86 3.81 -30.02
CA GLU A 157 -2.74 4.75 -29.32
C GLU A 157 -2.98 4.29 -27.88
N PRO A 158 -3.26 5.20 -26.94
CA PRO A 158 -3.62 4.80 -25.59
C PRO A 158 -4.95 4.03 -25.60
N PHE A 159 -4.97 2.87 -24.95
CA PHE A 159 -6.17 2.06 -24.79
C PHE A 159 -7.12 2.71 -23.77
N LYS A 160 -8.37 2.92 -24.17
CA LYS A 160 -9.44 3.50 -23.34
C LYS A 160 -9.09 4.87 -22.71
N ASP A 161 -8.17 5.61 -23.32
CA ASP A 161 -7.61 6.87 -22.80
C ASP A 161 -7.11 6.78 -21.34
N TRP A 162 -6.64 5.60 -20.94
CA TRP A 162 -6.13 5.39 -19.59
C TRP A 162 -4.73 5.97 -19.42
N ILE A 163 -4.59 6.81 -18.41
CA ILE A 163 -3.32 7.39 -17.99
C ILE A 163 -2.99 6.89 -16.59
N PHE A 164 -1.77 6.40 -16.43
CA PHE A 164 -1.22 5.91 -15.18
C PHE A 164 0.04 6.71 -14.84
N THR A 165 0.25 6.96 -13.56
CA THR A 165 1.48 7.57 -13.04
C THR A 165 2.30 6.48 -12.37
N ALA A 166 3.44 6.13 -12.96
CA ALA A 166 4.42 5.26 -12.33
C ALA A 166 5.27 6.06 -11.34
N ILE A 167 5.50 5.49 -10.17
CA ILE A 167 6.14 6.12 -9.01
C ILE A 167 7.22 5.16 -8.51
N LYS A 168 8.48 5.62 -8.48
CA LYS A 168 9.60 4.91 -7.86
C LYS A 168 9.72 5.34 -6.41
N ILE A 169 9.59 4.40 -5.50
CA ILE A 169 9.71 4.64 -4.06
C ILE A 169 11.01 4.05 -3.51
N ASN A 170 11.60 4.75 -2.54
CA ASN A 170 12.81 4.32 -1.84
C ASN A 170 12.48 3.77 -0.43
N GLN A 171 13.52 3.48 0.35
CA GLN A 171 13.38 3.05 1.75
C GLN A 171 12.60 4.08 2.59
N PRO A 172 11.66 3.65 3.43
CA PRO A 172 10.80 4.53 4.20
C PRO A 172 11.45 5.13 5.43
N ALA A 173 10.88 6.25 5.86
CA ALA A 173 10.95 6.67 7.25
C ALA A 173 9.72 6.16 8.03
N THR A 174 9.95 5.56 9.19
CA THR A 174 8.85 5.15 10.08
C THR A 174 8.48 6.31 11.00
N VAL A 175 7.19 6.66 11.02
CA VAL A 175 6.61 7.75 11.81
C VAL A 175 5.48 7.18 12.67
N LEU A 176 5.54 7.46 13.96
CA LEU A 176 4.48 7.15 14.91
C LEU A 176 3.63 8.40 15.12
N VAL A 177 2.32 8.25 15.03
CA VAL A 177 1.38 9.35 15.26
C VAL A 177 0.64 9.11 16.56
N PHE A 178 0.74 10.06 17.48
CA PHE A 178 0.07 10.02 18.77
C PHE A 178 -0.98 11.12 18.85
N ARG A 179 -2.09 10.82 19.54
CA ARG A 179 -3.05 11.84 19.98
C ARG A 179 -2.94 11.99 21.49
N TYR A 180 -2.68 13.21 21.93
CA TYR A 180 -2.57 13.56 23.33
C TYR A 180 -3.73 14.49 23.72
N ASN A 181 -4.48 14.11 24.76
CA ASN A 181 -5.59 14.91 25.27
C ASN A 181 -5.42 15.17 26.76
N ILE A 182 -5.91 16.35 27.18
CA ILE A 182 -5.99 16.73 28.59
C ILE A 182 -7.47 16.93 28.94
N TYR A 183 -7.92 16.26 30.00
CA TYR A 183 -9.26 16.38 30.55
C TYR A 183 -9.19 17.00 31.94
N ASN A 184 -10.00 18.03 32.16
CA ASN A 184 -10.16 18.65 33.46
C ASN A 184 -11.56 18.35 34.02
N ARG A 185 -11.64 18.18 35.33
CA ARG A 185 -12.90 17.97 36.03
C ARG A 185 -13.45 19.30 36.51
N PHE A 186 -14.58 19.73 35.94
CA PHE A 186 -15.27 20.95 36.33
C PHE A 186 -16.71 20.62 36.72
N ASN A 187 -17.14 21.01 37.92
CA ASN A 187 -18.48 20.72 38.45
C ASN A 187 -18.87 19.22 38.32
N LYS A 188 -17.97 18.33 38.74
CA LYS A 188 -18.11 16.86 38.66
C LYS A 188 -18.22 16.26 37.25
N ARG A 189 -18.18 17.06 36.18
CA ARG A 189 -18.16 16.59 34.78
C ARG A 189 -16.78 16.75 34.15
N TRP A 190 -16.46 15.89 33.19
CA TRP A 190 -15.22 15.97 32.43
C TRP A 190 -15.37 16.92 31.25
N ARG A 191 -14.32 17.72 31.01
CA ARG A 191 -14.21 18.60 29.86
C ARG A 191 -12.86 18.40 29.21
N LYS A 192 -12.84 18.28 27.89
CA LYS A 192 -11.59 18.27 27.11
C LYS A 192 -11.01 19.68 27.11
N ALA A 193 -9.84 19.83 27.71
CA ALA A 193 -9.13 21.10 27.83
C ALA A 193 -8.18 21.34 26.64
N SER A 194 -7.54 20.27 26.15
CA SER A 194 -6.59 20.33 25.04
C SER A 194 -6.60 19.04 24.24
N GLU A 195 -6.27 19.16 22.96
CA GLU A 195 -6.02 18.08 22.00
C GLU A 195 -4.81 18.45 21.16
N GLU A 196 -3.86 17.55 21.04
CA GLU A 196 -2.66 17.72 20.23
C GLU A 196 -2.33 16.40 19.52
N VAL A 197 -1.88 16.50 18.28
CA VAL A 197 -1.41 15.35 17.50
C VAL A 197 0.08 15.51 17.29
N VAL A 198 0.85 14.50 17.68
CA VAL A 198 2.31 14.53 17.66
C VAL A 198 2.82 13.43 16.73
N GLU A 199 3.66 13.81 15.78
CA GLU A 199 4.32 12.90 14.85
C GLU A 199 5.77 12.67 15.29
N VAL A 200 6.15 11.41 15.45
CA VAL A 200 7.43 11.01 16.03
C VAL A 200 8.19 10.11 15.06
N PRO A 201 9.24 10.61 14.38
CA PRO A 201 10.04 9.79 13.47
C PRO A 201 11.03 8.88 14.24
N LEU A 202 10.88 7.57 14.09
CA LEU A 202 11.75 6.59 14.79
C LEU A 202 13.18 6.53 14.23
N ASN A 203 13.38 6.93 12.97
CA ASN A 203 14.68 6.83 12.30
C ASN A 203 15.75 7.79 12.86
N ARG A 204 15.36 8.78 13.68
CA ARG A 204 16.28 9.74 14.30
C ARG A 204 16.68 9.36 15.73
N GLY A 205 16.28 8.17 16.19
CA GLY A 205 16.54 7.70 17.55
C GLY A 205 15.48 8.19 18.53
N ILE A 206 15.92 8.46 19.76
CA ILE A 206 15.06 8.87 20.87
C ILE A 206 14.47 10.26 20.55
N SER A 207 13.15 10.32 20.42
CA SER A 207 12.44 11.59 20.17
C SER A 207 11.75 12.06 21.44
N LYS A 208 12.15 13.25 21.90
CA LYS A 208 11.62 13.95 23.08
C LYS A 208 10.58 14.99 22.65
N PHE A 209 9.42 15.00 23.30
CA PHE A 209 8.45 16.08 23.17
C PHE A 209 7.88 16.48 24.53
N ASP A 210 7.67 17.79 24.69
CA ASP A 210 7.22 18.41 25.93
C ASP A 210 5.85 19.06 25.72
N PHE A 211 4.87 18.70 26.55
CA PHE A 211 3.54 19.33 26.49
C PHE A 211 3.51 20.57 27.38
N ASN A 212 3.42 21.75 26.76
CA ASN A 212 3.67 23.03 27.43
C ASN A 212 2.50 23.57 28.29
N ASN A 213 1.57 22.72 28.72
CA ASN A 213 0.37 23.11 29.45
C ASN A 213 0.46 22.69 30.93
N ARG A 214 0.90 23.60 31.81
CA ARG A 214 0.85 23.57 33.30
C ARG A 214 1.54 22.40 34.03
N HIS A 215 1.70 21.24 33.40
CA HIS A 215 2.36 20.05 33.92
C HIS A 215 3.49 19.73 32.96
N LYS A 216 4.73 19.94 33.40
CA LYS A 216 5.92 19.57 32.62
C LYS A 216 5.99 18.05 32.55
N ILE A 217 5.37 17.51 31.51
CA ILE A 217 5.43 16.10 31.15
C ILE A 217 6.29 16.04 29.90
N GLU A 218 7.42 15.38 30.06
CA GLU A 218 8.30 15.03 28.97
C GLU A 218 8.00 13.58 28.59
N MET A 219 7.85 13.32 27.30
CA MET A 219 7.69 11.97 26.78
C MET A 219 8.79 11.67 25.78
N VAL A 220 9.30 10.46 25.89
CA VAL A 220 10.37 9.92 25.09
C VAL A 220 9.90 8.58 24.53
N VAL A 221 9.81 8.49 23.20
CA VAL A 221 9.34 7.27 22.54
C VAL A 221 10.52 6.52 21.96
N SER A 222 10.54 5.21 22.21
CA SER A 222 11.45 4.26 21.59
C SER A 222 10.66 3.08 21.01
N GLY A 223 11.08 2.62 19.84
CA GLY A 223 10.40 1.54 19.12
C GLY A 223 11.36 0.82 18.18
N SER A 224 11.06 -0.44 17.89
CA SER A 224 11.76 -1.20 16.86
C SER A 224 11.22 -0.86 15.47
N ARG A 225 11.90 -1.33 14.42
CA ARG A 225 11.35 -1.28 13.07
C ARG A 225 10.04 -2.09 13.00
N PRO A 226 9.06 -1.67 12.19
CA PRO A 226 7.85 -2.44 11.95
C PRO A 226 8.16 -3.86 11.43
N ASN A 227 7.27 -4.81 11.72
CA ASN A 227 7.42 -6.20 11.27
C ASN A 227 7.34 -6.35 9.74
N ARG A 228 6.62 -5.44 9.08
CA ARG A 228 6.43 -5.42 7.63
C ARG A 228 6.84 -4.08 7.06
N GLU A 229 7.29 -4.10 5.82
CA GLU A 229 7.73 -2.92 5.11
C GLU A 229 7.44 -3.09 3.64
N LEU A 230 6.86 -2.05 3.03
CA LEU A 230 6.64 -2.02 1.59
C LEU A 230 8.00 -1.96 0.90
N GLN A 231 8.26 -2.89 -0.01
CA GLN A 231 9.58 -2.99 -0.64
C GLN A 231 9.84 -1.78 -1.57
N PRO A 232 11.05 -1.20 -1.54
CA PRO A 232 11.46 -0.18 -2.51
C PRO A 232 11.32 -0.71 -3.95
N GLY A 233 10.76 0.10 -4.84
CA GLY A 233 10.48 -0.35 -6.20
C GLY A 233 9.54 0.56 -6.96
N MET A 234 9.03 0.04 -8.08
CA MET A 234 8.08 0.72 -8.94
C MET A 234 6.65 0.35 -8.55
N TYR A 235 5.82 1.38 -8.37
CA TYR A 235 4.39 1.28 -8.14
C TYR A 235 3.67 2.22 -9.10
N PHE A 236 2.35 2.15 -9.18
CA PHE A 236 1.62 3.06 -10.05
C PHE A 236 0.22 3.36 -9.52
N VAL A 237 -0.30 4.52 -9.93
CA VAL A 237 -1.65 4.96 -9.63
C VAL A 237 -2.33 5.33 -10.93
N ARG A 238 -3.63 5.04 -11.05
CA ARG A 238 -4.42 5.46 -12.20
C ARG A 238 -4.90 6.89 -11.99
N GLU A 239 -4.82 7.72 -13.03
CA GLU A 239 -5.35 9.07 -12.94
C GLU A 239 -6.86 9.05 -12.68
N GLY A 240 -7.30 9.82 -11.68
CA GLY A 240 -8.68 9.80 -11.18
C GLY A 240 -8.95 8.81 -10.04
N THR A 241 -7.99 7.95 -9.67
CA THR A 241 -8.08 7.13 -8.45
C THR A 241 -6.95 7.46 -7.48
N HIS A 242 -7.17 7.20 -6.19
CA HIS A 242 -6.15 7.32 -5.13
C HIS A 242 -5.52 5.97 -4.77
N GLU A 243 -5.91 4.90 -5.48
CA GLU A 243 -5.50 3.53 -5.18
C GLU A 243 -4.12 3.24 -5.77
N LEU A 244 -3.12 3.09 -4.89
CA LEU A 244 -1.79 2.68 -5.30
C LEU A 244 -1.77 1.17 -5.61
N ARG A 245 -1.21 0.81 -6.75
CA ARG A 245 -1.13 -0.57 -7.26
C ARG A 245 0.32 -1.00 -7.43
N GLY A 246 0.54 -2.31 -7.33
CA GLY A 246 1.87 -2.91 -7.44
C GLY A 246 1.81 -4.39 -7.83
N PHE A 247 2.89 -5.11 -7.54
CA PHE A 247 3.06 -6.54 -7.80
C PHE A 247 3.11 -6.95 -9.28
N VAL A 248 3.31 -5.99 -10.17
CA VAL A 248 3.51 -6.21 -11.61
C VAL A 248 4.83 -5.57 -12.03
N PRO A 249 5.60 -6.18 -12.94
CA PRO A 249 6.83 -5.59 -13.43
C PRO A 249 6.55 -4.29 -14.21
N ILE A 250 7.15 -3.20 -13.74
CA ILE A 250 7.06 -1.86 -14.34
C ILE A 250 8.48 -1.39 -14.66
N ASN A 251 8.65 -0.74 -15.80
CA ASN A 251 9.93 -0.18 -16.20
C ASN A 251 10.37 0.93 -15.24
N GLU A 252 11.65 0.95 -14.87
CA GLU A 252 12.23 2.14 -14.25
C GLU A 252 12.32 3.31 -15.25
N ILE A 253 12.58 4.53 -14.77
CA ILE A 253 12.74 5.72 -15.64
C ILE A 253 13.81 5.51 -16.72
N GLY A 254 14.92 4.85 -16.38
CA GLY A 254 16.00 4.54 -17.32
C GLY A 254 15.70 3.35 -18.25
N GLU A 255 14.74 2.50 -17.89
CA GLU A 255 14.41 1.26 -18.58
C GLU A 255 13.31 1.48 -19.63
N SER A 256 13.20 0.58 -20.60
CA SER A 256 12.13 0.60 -21.62
C SER A 256 11.93 -0.79 -22.23
N SER A 257 11.81 -1.82 -21.40
CA SER A 257 11.47 -3.18 -21.84
C SER A 257 10.01 -3.24 -22.29
N LEU A 258 9.74 -3.95 -23.40
CA LEU A 258 8.39 -4.18 -23.92
C LEU A 258 7.64 -5.26 -23.13
N GLU A 259 8.32 -6.02 -22.26
CA GLU A 259 7.71 -7.05 -21.39
C GLU A 259 7.11 -6.47 -20.10
N LYS A 260 7.44 -5.21 -19.75
CA LYS A 260 7.04 -4.57 -18.49
C LYS A 260 6.11 -3.41 -18.76
N LEU A 261 5.27 -3.05 -17.80
CA LEU A 261 4.46 -1.82 -17.90
C LEU A 261 5.33 -0.56 -18.07
N GLY A 262 4.78 0.48 -18.70
CA GLY A 262 5.40 1.81 -18.73
C GLY A 262 6.40 2.06 -19.87
N TRP A 263 6.36 1.26 -20.94
CA TRP A 263 7.17 1.50 -22.14
C TRP A 263 6.59 2.56 -23.08
N MET A 264 5.26 2.74 -23.13
CA MET A 264 4.59 3.86 -23.79
C MET A 264 4.36 4.98 -22.78
N ARG A 265 5.12 6.06 -22.90
CA ARG A 265 5.15 7.15 -21.91
C ARG A 265 4.49 8.40 -22.46
N PHE A 266 3.96 9.21 -21.55
CA PHE A 266 3.44 10.53 -21.86
C PHE A 266 4.38 11.59 -21.30
N SER A 267 4.92 12.42 -22.19
CA SER A 267 5.84 13.51 -21.86
C SER A 267 5.58 14.71 -22.77
N ASP A 268 5.59 15.92 -22.21
CA ASP A 268 5.42 17.17 -22.97
C ASP A 268 4.16 17.21 -23.85
N GLY A 269 3.06 16.63 -23.35
CA GLY A 269 1.78 16.59 -24.06
C GLY A 269 1.72 15.59 -25.22
N LYS A 270 2.74 14.74 -25.38
CA LYS A 270 2.82 13.74 -26.45
C LYS A 270 3.15 12.36 -25.90
N TRP A 271 2.65 11.35 -26.59
CA TRP A 271 3.04 9.96 -26.36
C TRP A 271 4.39 9.70 -27.03
N ASP A 272 5.28 9.02 -26.34
CA ASP A 272 6.59 8.61 -26.85
C ASP A 272 6.97 7.21 -26.36
N ILE A 273 7.79 6.53 -27.16
CA ILE A 273 8.45 5.27 -26.79
C ILE A 273 9.94 5.48 -26.98
N ARG A 274 10.68 5.37 -25.88
CA ARG A 274 12.13 5.55 -25.89
C ARG A 274 12.79 4.56 -26.85
N ASN A 275 13.50 5.07 -27.86
CA ASN A 275 14.07 4.29 -28.97
C ASN A 275 13.02 3.46 -29.74
N GLY A 276 11.78 3.96 -29.85
CA GLY A 276 10.65 3.26 -30.47
C GLY A 276 10.92 2.78 -31.89
N LEU A 277 11.57 3.61 -32.73
CA LEU A 277 11.97 3.24 -34.11
C LEU A 277 12.69 1.89 -34.18
N VAL A 278 13.64 1.65 -33.27
CA VAL A 278 14.45 0.43 -33.26
C VAL A 278 13.71 -0.70 -32.58
N LYS A 279 13.10 -0.43 -31.41
CA LYS A 279 12.46 -1.45 -30.58
C LYS A 279 11.22 -2.04 -31.24
N ILE A 280 10.37 -1.19 -31.81
CA ILE A 280 9.15 -1.63 -32.49
C ILE A 280 9.50 -2.45 -33.72
N LYS A 281 10.53 -2.05 -34.50
CA LYS A 281 10.97 -2.87 -35.64
C LYS A 281 11.49 -4.25 -35.20
N GLN A 282 12.25 -4.31 -34.11
CA GLN A 282 12.80 -5.57 -33.59
C GLN A 282 11.73 -6.48 -32.99
N ALA A 283 10.72 -5.90 -32.33
CA ALA A 283 9.62 -6.64 -31.71
C ALA A 283 8.54 -7.04 -32.71
N HIS A 284 8.36 -6.29 -33.80
CA HIS A 284 7.34 -6.58 -34.79
C HIS A 284 7.77 -7.74 -35.70
N HIS A 285 6.94 -8.77 -35.75
CA HIS A 285 7.10 -9.91 -36.65
C HIS A 285 5.90 -10.01 -37.56
N VAL A 286 6.18 -10.25 -38.84
CA VAL A 286 5.17 -10.35 -39.89
C VAL A 286 5.45 -11.62 -40.67
N ASN A 287 4.39 -12.39 -40.89
CA ASN A 287 4.43 -13.56 -41.75
C ASN A 287 3.34 -13.45 -42.81
N VAL A 288 3.75 -13.38 -44.08
CA VAL A 288 2.83 -13.30 -45.22
C VAL A 288 2.37 -14.71 -45.61
N ALA A 289 1.06 -14.94 -45.59
CA ALA A 289 0.43 -16.18 -46.02
C ALA A 289 0.18 -16.20 -47.54
N ASP A 290 -0.37 -15.11 -48.09
CA ASP A 290 -0.57 -14.92 -49.54
C ASP A 290 -0.38 -13.44 -49.88
N CYS A 291 0.66 -13.14 -50.65
CA CYS A 291 1.03 -11.78 -51.03
C CYS A 291 0.00 -11.14 -51.99
N LYS A 292 -0.58 -11.93 -52.90
CA LYS A 292 -1.55 -11.44 -53.89
C LYS A 292 -2.89 -11.09 -53.22
N GLN A 293 -3.28 -11.88 -52.23
CA GLN A 293 -4.49 -11.63 -51.43
C GLN A 293 -4.26 -10.67 -50.26
N GLN A 294 -3.02 -10.18 -50.07
CA GLN A 294 -2.62 -9.32 -48.94
C GLN A 294 -2.98 -9.94 -47.58
N GLN A 295 -2.84 -11.26 -47.47
CA GLN A 295 -3.09 -12.00 -46.23
C GLN A 295 -1.78 -12.15 -45.46
N TYR A 296 -1.76 -11.61 -44.24
CA TYR A 296 -0.60 -11.63 -43.37
C TYR A 296 -1.03 -11.83 -41.92
N THR A 297 -0.13 -12.37 -41.11
CA THR A 297 -0.23 -12.34 -39.65
C THR A 297 0.82 -11.39 -39.10
N SER A 298 0.40 -10.50 -38.20
CA SER A 298 1.26 -9.52 -37.55
C SER A 298 1.24 -9.80 -36.06
N THR A 299 2.41 -10.02 -35.48
CA THR A 299 2.60 -10.25 -34.05
C THR A 299 3.66 -9.30 -33.51
N ILE A 300 3.56 -8.97 -32.24
CA ILE A 300 4.53 -8.10 -31.57
C ILE A 300 5.04 -8.83 -30.35
N ASN A 301 6.35 -9.01 -30.27
CA ASN A 301 7.03 -9.58 -29.12
C ASN A 301 7.10 -8.53 -27.99
N GLY A 302 6.04 -8.47 -27.19
CA GLY A 302 5.92 -7.61 -26.03
C GLY A 302 4.73 -8.03 -25.18
N GLU A 303 4.74 -7.66 -23.90
CA GLU A 303 3.62 -7.85 -22.99
C GLU A 303 2.99 -6.50 -22.68
N GLN A 304 1.87 -6.50 -21.94
CA GLN A 304 1.23 -5.28 -21.46
C GLN A 304 0.71 -4.37 -22.58
N LEU A 305 0.11 -4.98 -23.60
CA LEU A 305 -0.41 -4.31 -24.79
C LEU A 305 -1.75 -4.89 -25.24
N VAL A 306 -2.44 -4.14 -26.10
CA VAL A 306 -3.63 -4.60 -26.81
C VAL A 306 -3.31 -4.64 -28.30
N LEU A 307 -3.33 -5.81 -28.91
CA LEU A 307 -3.07 -5.97 -30.34
C LEU A 307 -4.40 -6.05 -31.10
N VAL A 308 -4.51 -5.27 -32.17
CA VAL A 308 -5.67 -5.33 -33.08
C VAL A 308 -5.17 -5.69 -34.46
N SER A 309 -5.56 -6.87 -34.92
CA SER A 309 -5.25 -7.39 -36.25
C SER A 309 -6.56 -7.74 -36.97
N GLY A 310 -6.99 -6.87 -37.89
CA GLY A 310 -8.28 -7.01 -38.55
C GLY A 310 -9.45 -6.85 -37.56
N ASN A 311 -10.22 -7.93 -37.35
CA ASN A 311 -11.35 -7.95 -36.42
C ASN A 311 -11.01 -8.54 -35.04
N ASP A 312 -9.85 -9.16 -34.90
CA ASP A 312 -9.45 -9.79 -33.64
C ASP A 312 -8.75 -8.78 -32.74
N VAL A 313 -9.20 -8.73 -31.48
CA VAL A 313 -8.64 -7.88 -30.42
C VAL A 313 -8.07 -8.79 -29.34
N GLU A 314 -6.75 -8.78 -29.21
CA GLU A 314 -6.03 -9.53 -28.18
C GLU A 314 -5.62 -8.58 -27.06
N GLU A 315 -6.25 -8.72 -25.89
CA GLU A 315 -5.93 -7.95 -24.68
C GLU A 315 -4.90 -8.72 -23.84
N SER A 316 -3.66 -8.24 -23.79
CA SER A 316 -2.56 -8.85 -23.03
C SER A 316 -1.96 -7.85 -22.05
N TYR A 317 -2.65 -7.57 -20.95
CA TYR A 317 -2.15 -6.69 -19.88
C TYR A 317 -2.58 -7.16 -18.48
N ASP A 318 -1.78 -6.84 -17.48
CA ASP A 318 -2.01 -7.09 -16.06
C ASP A 318 -1.88 -5.78 -15.28
N LEU A 319 -2.97 -5.36 -14.61
CA LEU A 319 -3.01 -4.14 -13.79
C LEU A 319 -2.70 -4.41 -12.31
N GLY A 320 -2.21 -5.61 -12.00
CA GLY A 320 -1.78 -5.99 -10.67
C GLY A 320 -2.89 -5.89 -9.63
N ARG A 321 -2.46 -5.78 -8.38
CA ARG A 321 -3.36 -5.65 -7.23
C ARG A 321 -3.11 -4.35 -6.49
N ALA A 322 -4.17 -3.84 -5.87
CA ALA A 322 -4.11 -2.70 -4.98
C ALA A 322 -3.25 -3.03 -3.76
N LEU A 323 -2.50 -2.06 -3.23
CA LEU A 323 -1.72 -2.32 -2.02
C LEU A 323 -2.62 -2.59 -0.81
N THR A 324 -3.80 -1.96 -0.75
CA THR A 324 -4.82 -2.20 0.27
C THR A 324 -5.45 -3.60 0.20
N SER A 325 -5.13 -4.41 -0.82
CA SER A 325 -5.53 -5.83 -0.79
C SER A 325 -4.73 -6.63 0.23
N ASP A 326 -3.51 -6.18 0.58
CA ASP A 326 -2.73 -6.81 1.64
C ASP A 326 -3.25 -6.34 3.01
N PRO A 327 -3.70 -7.26 3.90
CA PRO A 327 -4.41 -6.88 5.13
C PRO A 327 -3.64 -6.05 6.16
N TRP A 328 -2.32 -5.94 6.01
CA TRP A 328 -1.49 -5.16 6.91
C TRP A 328 -1.43 -3.67 6.50
N ILE A 329 -1.89 -3.34 5.29
CA ILE A 329 -1.94 -1.97 4.76
C ILE A 329 -3.37 -1.46 4.92
N GLU A 330 -3.57 -0.51 5.84
CA GLU A 330 -4.86 0.17 6.02
C GLU A 330 -5.10 1.14 4.85
N THR A 331 -4.11 2.02 4.60
CA THR A 331 -4.16 2.94 3.46
C THR A 331 -2.78 3.11 2.82
N ALA A 332 -2.74 3.38 1.52
CA ALA A 332 -1.53 3.73 0.80
C ALA A 332 -1.83 4.89 -0.16
N VAL A 333 -1.27 6.06 0.13
CA VAL A 333 -1.59 7.31 -0.58
C VAL A 333 -0.33 7.97 -1.10
N TYR A 334 -0.38 8.41 -2.36
CA TYR A 334 0.66 9.22 -2.97
C TYR A 334 0.39 10.72 -2.75
N GLU A 335 1.33 11.39 -2.08
CA GLU A 335 1.27 12.82 -1.72
C GLU A 335 2.39 13.62 -2.42
N GLY A 336 2.65 13.32 -3.69
CA GLY A 336 3.59 14.06 -4.54
C GLY A 336 5.07 13.73 -4.31
N ARG A 337 5.60 14.02 -3.11
CA ARG A 337 7.02 13.73 -2.77
C ARG A 337 7.19 12.47 -1.95
N VAL A 338 6.12 12.00 -1.34
CA VAL A 338 6.12 10.86 -0.42
C VAL A 338 4.93 9.97 -0.76
N VAL A 339 5.14 8.67 -0.66
CA VAL A 339 4.06 7.69 -0.55
C VAL A 339 3.92 7.35 0.93
N ARG A 340 2.76 7.67 1.51
CA ARG A 340 2.43 7.35 2.90
C ARG A 340 1.67 6.04 2.93
N VAL A 341 2.22 5.07 3.65
CA VAL A 341 1.60 3.77 3.92
C VAL A 341 1.21 3.72 5.39
N GLU A 342 -0.07 3.62 5.67
CA GLU A 342 -0.63 3.44 7.01
C GLU A 342 -0.76 1.94 7.30
N HIS A 343 -0.25 1.52 8.45
CA HIS A 343 -0.25 0.12 8.86
C HIS A 343 -1.52 -0.18 9.65
N ALA A 344 -2.20 -1.28 9.30
CA ALA A 344 -3.30 -1.85 10.08
C ALA A 344 -2.80 -2.67 11.29
N GLU A 345 -1.56 -3.17 11.22
CA GLU A 345 -0.90 -3.91 12.30
C GLU A 345 0.41 -3.23 12.74
N GLY A 346 0.70 -3.21 14.04
CA GLY A 346 1.88 -2.52 14.58
C GLY A 346 2.62 -3.34 15.62
N THR A 347 3.89 -2.99 15.84
CA THR A 347 4.69 -3.52 16.96
C THR A 347 4.47 -2.68 18.22
N SER A 348 4.72 -3.28 19.39
CA SER A 348 4.70 -2.54 20.65
C SER A 348 5.84 -1.54 20.73
N ILE A 349 5.54 -0.36 21.25
CA ILE A 349 6.49 0.74 21.49
C ILE A 349 6.65 0.97 22.99
N SER A 350 7.80 1.52 23.39
CA SER A 350 8.10 1.91 24.77
C SER A 350 8.10 3.42 24.90
N VAL A 351 7.18 3.94 25.70
CA VAL A 351 7.05 5.36 26.03
C VAL A 351 7.61 5.59 27.42
N HIS A 352 8.66 6.38 27.52
CA HIS A 352 9.24 6.84 28.78
C HIS A 352 8.71 8.23 29.08
N MET A 353 7.96 8.35 30.17
CA MET A 353 7.46 9.61 30.68
C MET A 353 8.30 10.06 31.86
N THR A 354 8.71 11.32 31.86
CA THR A 354 9.32 11.99 33.01
C THR A 354 8.44 13.16 33.46
N SER A 355 8.22 13.26 34.78
CA SER A 355 7.38 14.29 35.38
C SER A 355 7.85 14.66 36.78
N GLU A 356 7.52 15.87 37.24
CA GLU A 356 7.90 16.35 38.58
C GLU A 356 7.09 15.68 39.70
N THR A 357 5.85 15.26 39.41
CA THR A 357 4.94 14.61 40.36
C THR A 357 4.62 13.20 39.89
N ARG A 358 4.63 12.21 40.79
CA ARG A 358 4.32 10.81 40.46
C ARG A 358 2.93 10.69 39.81
N PRO A 359 2.84 10.29 38.52
CA PRO A 359 1.56 10.11 37.86
C PRO A 359 0.92 8.80 38.34
N HIS A 360 -0.40 8.79 38.46
CA HIS A 360 -1.17 7.58 38.76
C HIS A 360 -1.80 7.06 37.46
N VAL A 361 -1.34 5.90 36.99
CA VAL A 361 -1.86 5.27 35.77
C VAL A 361 -3.25 4.67 36.03
N LEU A 362 -4.23 5.02 35.20
CA LEU A 362 -5.58 4.49 35.28
C LEU A 362 -5.77 3.32 34.31
N ARG A 363 -6.57 2.35 34.73
CA ARG A 363 -6.96 1.19 33.93
C ARG A 363 -8.45 0.93 34.07
N HIS A 364 -9.10 0.62 32.97
CA HIS A 364 -10.48 0.18 32.96
C HIS A 364 -10.56 -1.35 32.78
N ILE A 365 -11.66 -1.95 33.23
CA ILE A 365 -11.88 -3.41 33.09
C ILE A 365 -12.48 -3.67 31.71
N SER A 366 -11.90 -4.63 30.98
CA SER A 366 -12.41 -5.06 29.67
C SER A 366 -13.74 -5.82 29.79
N GLN A 367 -14.62 -5.66 28.82
CA GLN A 367 -15.94 -6.31 28.75
C GLN A 367 -16.19 -6.86 27.34
N MET A 368 -16.92 -7.97 27.24
CA MET A 368 -17.36 -8.59 25.99
C MET A 368 -18.69 -9.32 26.23
N GLU A 369 -19.62 -9.21 25.28
CA GLU A 369 -20.88 -9.94 25.31
C GLU A 369 -20.74 -11.30 24.60
N SER A 370 -20.36 -11.27 23.31
CA SER A 370 -20.15 -12.49 22.52
C SER A 370 -19.17 -12.23 21.36
N PHE A 371 -18.71 -13.30 20.72
CA PHE A 371 -17.90 -13.22 19.51
C PHE A 371 -18.31 -14.30 18.51
N GLU A 372 -18.16 -14.01 17.22
CA GLU A 372 -18.30 -14.95 16.12
C GLU A 372 -17.02 -14.91 15.29
N GLY A 373 -16.55 -16.04 14.78
CA GLY A 373 -15.34 -16.02 13.97
C GLY A 373 -15.23 -17.19 12.99
N MET A 374 -14.39 -16.99 11.99
CA MET A 374 -14.11 -17.95 10.94
C MET A 374 -12.63 -17.87 10.55
N ILE A 375 -11.96 -19.03 10.47
CA ILE A 375 -10.61 -19.12 9.92
C ILE A 375 -10.71 -19.36 8.42
N GLN A 376 -10.09 -18.48 7.64
CA GLN A 376 -10.10 -18.51 6.19
C GLN A 376 -8.67 -18.55 5.65
N VAL A 377 -8.52 -19.14 4.46
CA VAL A 377 -7.28 -19.11 3.69
C VAL A 377 -7.57 -18.55 2.33
N ASP A 378 -6.93 -17.42 1.99
CA ASP A 378 -7.09 -16.81 0.68
C ASP A 378 -6.30 -17.56 -0.42
N ARG A 379 -6.46 -17.06 -1.64
CA ARG A 379 -5.79 -17.55 -2.85
C ARG A 379 -4.27 -17.33 -2.83
N ASP A 380 -3.79 -16.42 -1.99
CA ASP A 380 -2.38 -16.05 -1.84
C ASP A 380 -1.72 -16.80 -0.67
N SER A 381 -2.42 -17.79 -0.09
CA SER A 381 -1.97 -18.58 1.07
C SER A 381 -1.85 -17.79 2.38
N ASN A 382 -2.40 -16.58 2.45
CA ASN A 382 -2.59 -15.90 3.73
C ASN A 382 -3.71 -16.62 4.47
N ARG A 383 -3.44 -16.99 5.71
CA ARG A 383 -4.46 -17.50 6.63
C ARG A 383 -4.92 -16.34 7.46
N TYR A 384 -6.19 -16.28 7.82
CA TYR A 384 -6.69 -15.22 8.68
C TYR A 384 -7.86 -15.71 9.49
N LEU A 385 -7.92 -15.22 10.72
CA LEU A 385 -8.98 -15.49 11.66
C LEU A 385 -9.92 -14.27 11.65
N ASN A 386 -10.91 -14.30 10.78
CA ASN A 386 -11.94 -13.27 10.71
C ASN A 386 -12.87 -13.40 11.92
N ILE A 387 -12.70 -12.55 12.93
CA ILE A 387 -13.54 -12.52 14.13
C ILE A 387 -14.29 -11.20 14.17
N SER A 388 -15.57 -11.28 14.50
CA SER A 388 -16.43 -10.16 14.88
C SER A 388 -16.79 -10.26 16.36
N PHE A 389 -16.68 -9.13 17.04
CA PHE A 389 -16.98 -9.01 18.46
C PHE A 389 -18.26 -8.21 18.69
N LEU A 390 -19.08 -8.61 19.65
CA LEU A 390 -20.32 -7.93 20.05
C LEU A 390 -20.20 -7.44 21.50
N GLY A 391 -20.65 -6.19 21.72
CA GLY A 391 -20.68 -5.59 23.06
C GLY A 391 -19.30 -5.46 23.71
N THR A 392 -18.24 -5.19 22.94
CA THR A 392 -16.87 -5.18 23.45
C THR A 392 -16.35 -3.82 23.86
N LYS A 393 -15.54 -3.81 24.91
CA LYS A 393 -14.83 -2.62 25.40
C LYS A 393 -13.52 -3.03 26.04
N GLY A 394 -12.41 -2.45 25.59
CA GLY A 394 -11.08 -2.70 26.17
C GLY A 394 -10.33 -3.87 25.54
N THR A 395 -9.28 -4.33 26.21
CA THR A 395 -8.37 -5.36 25.69
C THR A 395 -8.92 -6.76 25.92
N LEU A 396 -9.05 -7.53 24.84
CA LEU A 396 -9.49 -8.92 24.82
C LEU A 396 -8.31 -9.83 24.51
N ILE A 397 -8.26 -11.01 25.15
CA ILE A 397 -7.22 -12.00 24.93
C ILE A 397 -7.89 -13.27 24.40
N GLY A 398 -7.48 -13.71 23.22
CA GLY A 398 -7.96 -14.92 22.57
C GLY A 398 -6.89 -16.01 22.57
N ASN A 399 -7.29 -17.24 22.88
CA ASN A 399 -6.44 -18.42 22.75
C ASN A 399 -7.02 -19.31 21.64
N ILE A 400 -6.17 -19.67 20.69
CA ILE A 400 -6.43 -20.65 19.63
C ILE A 400 -5.87 -21.97 20.13
N PHE A 401 -6.73 -22.97 20.23
CA PHE A 401 -6.36 -24.31 20.63
C PHE A 401 -6.10 -25.17 19.39
N SER A 402 -5.25 -26.19 19.54
CA SER A 402 -5.16 -27.25 18.54
C SER A 402 -6.50 -27.95 18.49
N SER A 403 -6.82 -28.81 19.45
CA SER A 403 -8.05 -29.60 19.41
C SER A 403 -9.30 -28.88 19.93
N GLU A 404 -10.47 -29.34 19.51
CA GLU A 404 -11.78 -28.96 20.09
C GLU A 404 -11.87 -29.23 21.59
N LYS A 405 -11.07 -30.20 22.07
CA LYS A 405 -10.97 -30.53 23.49
C LYS A 405 -10.26 -29.44 24.30
N LYS A 406 -9.63 -28.46 23.64
CA LYS A 406 -8.90 -27.32 24.24
C LYS A 406 -7.71 -27.76 25.10
N ASP A 407 -7.08 -28.87 24.73
CA ASP A 407 -6.01 -29.48 25.53
C ASP A 407 -4.68 -28.73 25.41
N GLN A 408 -4.42 -28.13 24.24
CA GLN A 408 -3.17 -27.43 23.96
C GLN A 408 -3.45 -26.12 23.22
N ILE A 409 -2.86 -25.03 23.72
CA ILE A 409 -2.90 -23.72 23.08
C ILE A 409 -1.82 -23.69 22.00
N ASP A 410 -2.23 -23.48 20.75
CA ASP A 410 -1.32 -23.32 19.62
C ASP A 410 -0.88 -21.87 19.45
N MET A 411 -1.79 -20.93 19.72
CA MET A 411 -1.53 -19.50 19.57
C MET A 411 -2.37 -18.68 20.56
N ALA A 412 -1.83 -17.56 21.02
CA ALA A 412 -2.57 -16.56 21.76
C ALA A 412 -2.45 -15.20 21.07
N PHE A 413 -3.52 -14.41 21.10
CA PHE A 413 -3.56 -13.07 20.50
C PHE A 413 -4.31 -12.10 21.42
N SER A 414 -4.10 -10.81 21.23
CA SER A 414 -4.82 -9.75 21.93
C SER A 414 -5.42 -8.76 20.94
N VAL A 415 -6.66 -8.31 21.18
CA VAL A 415 -7.37 -7.32 20.36
C VAL A 415 -7.89 -6.21 21.25
N GLN A 416 -7.83 -4.97 20.77
CA GLN A 416 -8.40 -3.81 21.45
C GLN A 416 -9.80 -3.53 20.89
N GLY A 417 -10.84 -3.64 21.72
CA GLY A 417 -12.22 -3.32 21.36
C GLY A 417 -12.59 -1.87 21.69
N GLU A 418 -13.09 -1.13 20.70
CA GLU A 418 -13.62 0.22 20.87
C GLU A 418 -15.16 0.23 20.99
N PRO A 419 -15.73 1.07 21.87
CA PRO A 419 -17.17 1.22 21.98
C PRO A 419 -17.67 2.19 20.89
N LEU A 420 -17.98 1.69 19.69
CA LEU A 420 -18.90 2.32 18.72
C LEU A 420 -19.09 1.43 17.48
N GLY A 421 -20.19 0.67 17.42
CA GLY A 421 -20.94 0.32 16.20
C GLY A 421 -20.25 -0.22 14.94
N GLN A 422 -18.96 -0.53 14.94
CA GLN A 422 -18.21 -1.03 13.79
C GLN A 422 -17.75 -2.47 14.06
N ALA A 423 -18.08 -3.36 13.14
CA ALA A 423 -17.51 -4.69 13.08
C ALA A 423 -16.00 -4.55 12.84
N MET A 424 -15.19 -4.84 13.86
CA MET A 424 -13.74 -4.98 13.68
C MET A 424 -13.47 -6.34 13.08
N ALA A 425 -12.90 -6.38 11.87
CA ALA A 425 -12.33 -7.59 11.30
C ALA A 425 -10.84 -7.66 11.69
N ALA A 426 -10.50 -8.52 12.65
CA ALA A 426 -9.10 -8.85 12.88
C ALA A 426 -8.64 -9.86 11.81
N VAL A 427 -7.48 -9.67 11.19
CA VAL A 427 -6.96 -10.54 10.13
C VAL A 427 -5.57 -11.03 10.53
N PHE A 428 -5.47 -12.22 11.13
CA PHE A 428 -4.21 -12.76 11.64
C PHE A 428 -3.54 -13.74 10.67
N ALA A 429 -2.41 -13.35 10.05
CA ALA A 429 -1.60 -14.22 9.20
C ALA A 429 -0.66 -15.16 9.99
N SER A 430 -0.86 -16.48 9.90
CA SER A 430 0.07 -17.49 10.44
C SER A 430 0.35 -18.62 9.46
N LYS A 431 1.59 -19.11 9.37
CA LYS A 431 2.01 -20.20 8.46
C LYS A 431 1.98 -21.58 9.15
N CYS A 432 0.82 -22.12 9.55
CA CYS A 432 0.76 -23.51 10.06
C CYS A 432 -0.50 -24.26 9.60
N LYS A 433 -0.32 -25.39 8.90
CA LYS A 433 -1.38 -26.27 8.35
C LYS A 433 -2.23 -26.88 9.48
N PHE A 434 -3.55 -26.67 9.46
CA PHE A 434 -4.47 -27.26 10.42
C PHE A 434 -5.88 -27.47 9.85
N GLN A 435 -6.61 -28.45 10.38
CA GLN A 435 -7.97 -28.83 10.01
C GLN A 435 -8.76 -29.02 11.32
N TRP A 436 -9.87 -28.29 11.51
CA TRP A 436 -10.66 -28.27 12.75
C TRP A 436 -12.15 -28.11 12.44
N LYS A 437 -13.03 -28.56 13.35
CA LYS A 437 -14.49 -28.60 13.15
C LYS A 437 -15.26 -28.09 14.38
N ASP A 438 -15.42 -26.78 14.46
CA ASP A 438 -16.63 -26.09 14.98
C ASP A 438 -16.59 -24.57 14.72
N GLN A 439 -15.75 -24.15 13.78
CA GLN A 439 -15.92 -22.95 12.97
C GLN A 439 -15.81 -23.39 11.50
N ARG A 440 -16.53 -22.73 10.59
CA ARG A 440 -16.42 -23.06 9.16
C ARG A 440 -14.99 -22.78 8.72
N TYR A 441 -14.31 -23.78 8.18
CA TYR A 441 -13.02 -23.60 7.54
C TYR A 441 -13.25 -23.49 6.04
N GLU A 442 -12.92 -22.35 5.46
CA GLU A 442 -13.06 -22.10 4.03
C GLU A 442 -11.68 -21.85 3.42
N ALA A 443 -11.30 -22.72 2.49
CA ALA A 443 -10.05 -22.62 1.76
C ALA A 443 -10.36 -22.37 0.29
N GLN A 444 -9.90 -21.24 -0.25
CA GLN A 444 -10.00 -20.99 -1.69
C GLN A 444 -8.87 -21.72 -2.42
N ARG A 445 -9.16 -22.24 -3.63
CA ARG A 445 -8.13 -22.90 -4.46
C ARG A 445 -7.09 -21.87 -4.93
N LEU A 446 -5.82 -22.26 -4.89
CA LEU A 446 -4.68 -21.48 -5.39
C LEU A 446 -4.80 -21.19 -6.89
N ALA A 447 -4.35 -20.01 -7.32
CA ALA A 447 -4.41 -19.57 -8.72
C ALA A 447 -3.26 -20.09 -9.62
N SER A 448 -2.50 -21.12 -9.21
CA SER A 448 -1.39 -21.65 -10.01
C SER A 448 -1.69 -23.03 -10.60
N TYR A 449 -2.49 -23.05 -11.67
CA TYR A 449 -2.32 -24.03 -12.75
C TYR A 449 -1.48 -23.37 -13.86
N ARG A 450 -0.15 -23.34 -13.68
CA ARG A 450 0.74 -23.32 -14.86
C ARG A 450 0.94 -24.78 -15.24
N VAL A 451 0.16 -25.22 -16.23
CA VAL A 451 0.33 -26.51 -16.90
C VAL A 451 1.72 -26.51 -17.52
N ALA A 452 2.68 -27.15 -16.85
CA ALA A 452 3.90 -27.59 -17.50
C ALA A 452 3.52 -28.81 -18.34
N HIS A 453 3.28 -28.59 -19.63
CA HIS A 453 3.23 -29.68 -20.60
C HIS A 453 4.58 -30.42 -20.53
N ARG A 454 4.56 -31.68 -20.08
CA ARG A 454 5.62 -32.64 -20.37
C ARG A 454 5.00 -33.82 -21.10
N TRP A 455 5.14 -33.80 -22.43
CA TRP A 455 4.94 -34.97 -23.24
C TRP A 455 6.03 -35.99 -22.89
N GLN A 456 5.65 -37.15 -22.36
CA GLN A 456 6.43 -38.38 -22.47
C GLN A 456 5.45 -39.57 -22.49
N SER A 457 5.32 -40.19 -23.66
CA SER A 457 4.70 -41.50 -23.84
C SER A 457 5.71 -42.59 -23.46
N GLY A 458 5.31 -43.51 -22.58
CA GLY A 458 6.04 -44.74 -22.30
C GLY A 458 5.17 -45.73 -21.53
N ARG A 459 5.06 -46.97 -22.03
CA ARG A 459 4.44 -48.10 -21.32
C ARG A 459 5.43 -48.64 -20.29
N GLY A 460 4.98 -48.85 -19.06
CA GLY A 460 5.73 -49.57 -18.03
C GLY A 460 4.77 -50.33 -17.13
N GLU A 461 4.78 -51.65 -17.26
CA GLU A 461 4.06 -52.62 -16.42
C GLU A 461 4.66 -52.64 -15.01
N CYS A 462 3.81 -52.82 -13.99
CA CYS A 462 4.27 -53.12 -12.64
C CYS A 462 3.82 -54.53 -12.24
N ALA A 463 4.79 -55.41 -12.06
CA ALA A 463 4.69 -56.60 -11.22
C ALA A 463 5.72 -56.46 -10.09
N GLY A 464 5.32 -56.78 -8.86
CA GLY A 464 6.16 -56.69 -7.66
C GLY A 464 5.36 -56.19 -6.46
#